data_AF-A0A961KJY3-F1
#
_entry.id   AF-A0A961KJY3-F1
#
_cell.length_a   1.000
_cell.length_b   1.000
_cell.length_c   1.000
_cell.angle_alpha   90.00
_cell.angle_beta   90.00
_cell.angle_gamma   90.00
#
_symmetry.space_group_name_H-M   'P 1'
#
loop_
_entity.id
_entity.type
_entity.pdbx_description
1 polymer ?
#
loop_
_entity_poly.entity_id
_entity_poly.type
_entity_poly.pdbx_seq_one_letter_code
_entity_poly.pdbx_strand_id
1 'polypeptide(L)'
;MPLPPVAFYSIYEIAVRWGCPPADVAGWAAAGHLQVLAGIPPVSCGDETVAGLVEVPIAELMPMFRRIGPSDEQARLRRVMPPGSKTWLKVTDPPDGVPIRSSDLLLSAGSLQQFEEERDLLRRPASTIGASPRYDWDSMYAWLTVLLFEKGVPDTQTALVAMVQDWFVQNSKSGEVPDESTIRKRLTSLWRKLRGEETV
;
A
#
# COMPACT_ATOMS: atom_id res chain seq x y z
N MET A 1 26.70 -17.76 -11.98
CA MET A 1 26.52 -16.33 -12.29
C MET A 1 25.34 -15.81 -11.49
N PRO A 2 25.44 -14.66 -10.81
CA PRO A 2 24.27 -14.03 -10.22
C PRO A 2 23.29 -13.62 -11.32
N LEU A 3 21.99 -13.73 -11.04
CA LEU A 3 20.93 -13.27 -11.94
C LEU A 3 20.95 -11.73 -12.04
N PRO A 4 20.47 -11.16 -13.15
CA PRO A 4 20.29 -9.71 -13.25
C PRO A 4 19.31 -9.18 -12.18
N PRO A 5 19.41 -7.89 -11.79
CA PRO A 5 18.49 -7.29 -10.85
C PRO A 5 17.05 -7.26 -11.39
N VAL A 6 16.08 -7.13 -10.47
CA VAL A 6 14.66 -6.99 -10.81
C VAL A 6 14.46 -5.79 -11.73
N ALA A 7 13.81 -6.01 -12.88
CA ALA A 7 13.63 -4.99 -13.90
C ALA A 7 12.37 -4.11 -13.66
N PHE A 8 11.33 -4.70 -13.08
CA PHE A 8 10.03 -4.05 -12.89
C PHE A 8 9.44 -4.42 -11.53
N TYR A 9 8.68 -3.49 -10.98
CA TYR A 9 7.89 -3.71 -9.77
C TYR A 9 6.43 -3.37 -10.04
N SER A 10 5.51 -4.09 -9.40
CA SER A 10 4.11 -3.70 -9.35
C SER A 10 3.88 -2.53 -8.40
N ILE A 11 2.76 -1.83 -8.59
CA ILE A 11 2.31 -0.78 -7.67
C ILE A 11 2.20 -1.30 -6.22
N TYR A 12 1.78 -2.55 -6.03
CA TYR A 12 1.62 -3.16 -4.70
C TYR A 12 2.95 -3.44 -4.01
N GLU A 13 3.95 -3.94 -4.73
CA GLU A 13 5.30 -4.13 -4.18
C GLU A 13 5.89 -2.81 -3.70
N ILE A 14 5.67 -1.74 -4.46
CA ILE A 14 6.14 -0.40 -4.11
C ILE A 14 5.38 0.19 -2.93
N ALA A 15 4.06 0.00 -2.88
CA ALA A 15 3.25 0.40 -1.73
C ALA A 15 3.75 -0.26 -0.43
N VAL A 16 4.06 -1.56 -0.47
CA VAL A 16 4.66 -2.29 0.67
C VAL A 16 6.05 -1.76 1.00
N ARG A 17 6.91 -1.56 0.00
CA ARG A 17 8.28 -1.06 0.17
C ARG A 17 8.33 0.33 0.82
N TRP A 18 7.38 1.19 0.50
CA TRP A 18 7.30 2.56 1.01
C TRP A 18 6.35 2.72 2.21
N GLY A 19 5.67 1.66 2.63
CA GLY A 19 4.75 1.68 3.77
C GLY A 19 3.54 2.59 3.56
N CYS A 20 3.02 2.69 2.33
CA CYS A 20 1.85 3.51 2.00
C CYS A 20 0.75 2.68 1.29
N PRO A 21 -0.49 3.18 1.22
CA PRO A 21 -1.55 2.56 0.42
C PRO A 21 -1.21 2.54 -1.09
N PRO A 22 -1.61 1.50 -1.85
CA PRO A 22 -1.47 1.47 -3.32
C PRO A 22 -2.09 2.67 -4.04
N ALA A 23 -3.16 3.24 -3.47
CA ALA A 23 -3.81 4.46 -3.94
C ALA A 23 -2.86 5.67 -3.98
N ASP A 24 -1.87 5.73 -3.08
CA ASP A 24 -0.92 6.83 -3.02
C ASP A 24 0.12 6.71 -4.15
N VAL A 25 0.63 5.49 -4.37
CA VAL A 25 1.53 5.19 -5.49
C VAL A 25 0.86 5.45 -6.83
N ALA A 26 -0.38 4.99 -7.01
CA ALA A 26 -1.18 5.28 -8.19
C ALA A 26 -1.46 6.78 -8.34
N GLY A 27 -1.72 7.49 -7.23
CA GLY A 27 -1.90 8.93 -7.21
C GLY A 27 -0.66 9.70 -7.66
N TRP A 28 0.53 9.31 -7.20
CA TRP A 28 1.78 9.92 -7.66
C TRP A 28 2.05 9.65 -9.14
N ALA A 29 1.73 8.45 -9.63
CA ALA A 29 1.80 8.16 -11.05
C ALA A 29 0.81 9.00 -11.87
N ALA A 30 -0.44 9.14 -11.41
CA ALA A 30 -1.44 10.01 -12.06
C ALA A 30 -1.03 11.49 -12.08
N ALA A 31 -0.28 11.94 -11.06
CA ALA A 31 0.31 13.28 -11.00
C ALA A 31 1.59 13.45 -11.85
N GLY A 32 2.05 12.39 -12.53
CA GLY A 32 3.23 12.41 -13.40
C GLY A 32 4.56 12.28 -12.66
N HIS A 33 4.56 11.87 -11.39
CA HIS A 33 5.79 11.63 -10.63
C HIS A 33 6.39 10.26 -10.90
N LEU A 34 5.58 9.30 -11.35
CA LEU A 34 5.99 7.93 -11.62
C LEU A 34 5.47 7.51 -12.99
N GLN A 35 6.36 6.98 -13.83
CA GLN A 35 5.99 6.40 -15.10
C GLN A 35 5.53 4.96 -14.90
N VAL A 36 4.30 4.64 -15.32
CA VAL A 36 3.76 3.28 -15.24
C VAL A 36 3.57 2.69 -16.62
N LEU A 37 4.01 1.46 -16.76
CA LEU A 37 4.07 0.71 -17.99
C LEU A 37 3.11 -0.48 -17.94
N ALA A 38 2.69 -0.96 -19.10
CA ALA A 38 1.95 -2.21 -19.24
C ALA A 38 2.40 -2.94 -20.52
N GLY A 39 2.47 -4.27 -20.46
CA GLY A 39 2.64 -5.09 -21.66
C GLY A 39 1.30 -5.28 -22.36
N ILE A 40 1.20 -4.91 -23.63
CA ILE A 40 -0.03 -5.05 -24.43
C ILE A 40 0.18 -5.94 -25.66
N PRO A 41 -0.85 -6.67 -26.10
CA PRO A 41 -0.86 -7.27 -27.44
C PRO A 41 -0.86 -6.17 -28.52
N PRO A 42 -0.61 -6.51 -29.79
CA PRO A 42 -0.75 -5.57 -30.89
C PRO A 42 -2.16 -4.97 -30.94
N VAL A 43 -2.23 -3.65 -31.00
CA VAL A 43 -3.46 -2.88 -31.16
C VAL A 43 -3.30 -1.83 -32.25
N SER A 44 -4.41 -1.45 -32.87
CA SER A 44 -4.42 -0.33 -33.82
C SER A 44 -4.69 0.98 -33.10
N CYS A 45 -3.93 1.99 -33.47
CA CYS A 45 -4.05 3.38 -33.03
C CYS A 45 -4.15 4.28 -34.26
N GLY A 46 -5.32 4.31 -34.89
CA GLY A 46 -5.47 4.88 -36.24
C GLY A 46 -4.74 4.01 -37.26
N ASP A 47 -3.79 4.60 -38.01
CA ASP A 47 -3.00 3.88 -39.01
C ASP A 47 -1.75 3.19 -38.42
N GLU A 48 -1.47 3.42 -37.14
CA GLU A 48 -0.31 2.84 -36.44
C GLU A 48 -0.69 1.55 -35.72
N THR A 49 0.25 0.59 -35.67
CA THR A 49 0.14 -0.60 -34.82
C THR A 49 1.11 -0.46 -33.65
N VAL A 50 0.59 -0.56 -32.42
CA VAL A 50 1.37 -0.46 -31.18
C VAL A 50 1.31 -1.78 -30.43
N ALA A 51 2.43 -2.27 -29.92
CA ALA A 51 2.51 -3.52 -29.17
C ALA A 51 3.65 -3.48 -28.15
N GLY A 52 3.66 -4.44 -27.21
CA GLY A 52 4.73 -4.60 -26.24
C GLY A 52 4.57 -3.69 -25.04
N LEU A 53 5.68 -3.23 -24.46
CA LEU A 53 5.67 -2.41 -23.26
C LEU A 53 5.35 -0.95 -23.62
N VAL A 54 4.26 -0.41 -23.10
CA VAL A 54 3.80 0.97 -23.35
C VAL A 54 3.53 1.69 -22.04
N GLU A 55 3.62 3.02 -22.04
CA GLU A 55 3.18 3.81 -20.90
C GLU A 55 1.65 3.95 -20.89
N VAL A 56 1.06 3.92 -19.68
CA VAL A 56 -0.38 3.96 -19.47
C VAL A 56 -0.82 5.19 -18.66
N PRO A 57 -1.98 5.78 -18.95
CA PRO A 57 -2.47 6.96 -18.24
C PRO A 57 -3.14 6.55 -16.92
N ILE A 58 -2.39 6.51 -15.81
CA ILE A 58 -2.90 6.05 -14.51
C ILE A 58 -4.10 6.85 -14.01
N ALA A 59 -4.23 8.11 -14.39
CA ALA A 59 -5.42 8.91 -14.11
C ALA A 59 -6.74 8.25 -14.59
N GLU A 60 -6.71 7.49 -15.69
CA GLU A 60 -7.87 6.74 -16.19
C GLU A 60 -8.11 5.42 -15.46
N LEU A 61 -7.10 4.93 -14.74
CA LEU A 61 -7.11 3.64 -14.04
C LEU A 61 -7.31 3.79 -12.53
N MET A 62 -7.51 5.02 -12.03
CA MET A 62 -7.77 5.30 -10.61
C MET A 62 -8.92 4.50 -9.97
N PRO A 63 -9.99 4.09 -10.68
CA PRO A 63 -11.01 3.19 -10.11
C PRO A 63 -10.46 1.84 -9.61
N MET A 64 -9.29 1.42 -10.09
CA MET A 64 -8.59 0.20 -9.62
C MET A 64 -7.79 0.43 -8.32
N PHE A 65 -7.61 1.69 -7.92
CA PHE A 65 -6.77 2.10 -6.79
C PHE A 65 -7.53 3.04 -5.84
N ARG A 66 -8.78 2.69 -5.50
CA ARG A 66 -9.57 3.50 -4.56
C ARG A 66 -8.93 3.46 -3.17
N ARG A 67 -8.85 4.62 -2.52
CA ARG A 67 -8.32 4.72 -1.14
C ARG A 67 -9.27 4.08 -0.13
N ILE A 68 -10.57 4.16 -0.37
CA ILE A 68 -11.64 3.62 0.48
C ILE A 68 -12.66 2.93 -0.43
N GLY A 69 -13.14 1.76 0.00
CA GLY A 69 -14.14 0.97 -0.71
C GLY A 69 -13.53 -0.07 -1.67
N PRO A 70 -14.38 -0.87 -2.33
CA PRO A 70 -13.92 -1.89 -3.26
C PRO A 70 -13.30 -1.23 -4.49
N SER A 71 -12.15 -1.73 -4.94
CA SER A 71 -11.52 -1.34 -6.21
C SER A 71 -12.00 -2.22 -7.36
N ASP A 72 -11.99 -1.68 -8.57
CA ASP A 72 -12.31 -2.45 -9.76
C ASP A 72 -11.13 -3.40 -10.08
N GLU A 73 -11.41 -4.68 -10.36
CA GLU A 73 -10.36 -5.67 -10.67
C GLU A 73 -9.74 -5.50 -12.07
N GLN A 74 -10.51 -4.92 -12.99
CA GLN A 74 -10.15 -4.75 -14.40
C GLN A 74 -10.58 -3.37 -14.89
N ALA A 75 -9.78 -2.81 -15.79
CA ALA A 75 -10.10 -1.59 -16.51
C ALA A 75 -9.87 -1.77 -18.01
N ARG A 76 -10.18 -0.71 -18.77
CA ARG A 76 -9.97 -0.65 -20.21
C ARG A 76 -9.00 0.46 -20.56
N LEU A 77 -7.85 0.07 -21.09
CA LEU A 77 -6.83 0.97 -21.56
C LEU A 77 -7.21 1.51 -22.95
N ARG A 78 -7.57 2.79 -23.00
CA ARG A 78 -8.04 3.46 -24.24
C ARG A 78 -6.98 4.32 -24.89
N ARG A 79 -5.93 4.66 -24.16
CA ARG A 79 -4.80 5.43 -24.64
C ARG A 79 -3.52 4.80 -24.17
N VAL A 80 -2.51 4.82 -25.03
CA VAL A 80 -1.18 4.30 -24.76
C VAL A 80 -0.15 5.26 -25.30
N MET A 81 1.02 5.30 -24.69
CA MET A 81 2.15 6.03 -25.24
C MET A 81 3.27 5.04 -25.56
N PRO A 82 3.61 4.86 -26.85
CA PRO A 82 4.70 3.98 -27.25
C PRO A 82 6.04 4.41 -26.65
N PRO A 83 7.00 3.48 -26.46
CA PRO A 83 8.34 3.80 -25.99
C PRO A 83 9.00 4.91 -26.82
N GLY A 84 9.54 5.92 -26.16
CA GLY A 84 10.23 7.05 -26.82
C GLY A 84 9.30 8.09 -27.44
N SER A 85 7.98 7.86 -27.45
CA SER A 85 6.99 8.87 -27.85
C SER A 85 6.76 9.90 -26.73
N LYS A 86 6.25 11.06 -27.11
CA LYS A 86 5.68 12.08 -26.19
C LYS A 86 4.19 12.30 -26.43
N THR A 87 3.61 11.49 -27.32
CA THR A 87 2.24 11.65 -27.80
C THR A 87 1.44 10.44 -27.38
N TRP A 88 0.35 10.69 -26.67
CA TRP A 88 -0.66 9.69 -26.35
C TRP A 88 -1.43 9.31 -27.61
N LEU A 89 -1.43 8.02 -27.93
CA LEU A 89 -2.21 7.45 -29.01
C LEU A 89 -3.49 6.83 -28.47
N LYS A 90 -4.61 7.06 -29.16
CA LYS A 90 -5.88 6.44 -28.84
C LYS A 90 -5.95 5.06 -29.47
N VAL A 91 -6.28 4.05 -28.68
CA VAL A 91 -6.60 2.69 -29.16
C VAL A 91 -7.91 2.75 -29.94
N THR A 92 -7.87 2.36 -31.21
CA THR A 92 -9.03 2.31 -32.10
C THR A 92 -9.53 0.89 -32.33
N ASP A 93 -8.65 -0.10 -32.24
CA ASP A 93 -8.99 -1.53 -32.25
C ASP A 93 -8.15 -2.27 -31.20
N PRO A 94 -8.78 -2.88 -30.17
CA PRO A 94 -10.22 -3.03 -29.96
C PRO A 94 -10.93 -1.72 -29.53
N PRO A 95 -12.18 -1.47 -29.97
CA PRO A 95 -12.87 -0.19 -29.76
C PRO A 95 -13.25 0.07 -28.29
N ASP A 96 -13.39 -0.98 -27.49
CA ASP A 96 -13.65 -0.90 -26.04
C ASP A 96 -12.36 -0.70 -25.21
N GLY A 97 -11.19 -0.78 -25.85
CA GLY A 97 -9.88 -0.67 -25.23
C GLY A 97 -9.34 -2.00 -24.72
N VAL A 98 -8.03 -2.02 -24.44
CA VAL A 98 -7.34 -3.25 -24.01
C VAL A 98 -7.72 -3.56 -22.57
N PRO A 99 -8.20 -4.79 -22.26
CA PRO A 99 -8.43 -5.20 -20.88
C PRO A 99 -7.11 -5.23 -20.11
N ILE A 100 -7.07 -4.61 -18.94
CA ILE A 100 -5.88 -4.53 -18.09
C ILE A 100 -6.25 -4.78 -16.63
N ARG A 101 -5.37 -5.47 -15.89
CA ARG A 101 -5.46 -5.69 -14.44
C ARG A 101 -4.42 -4.85 -13.72
N SER A 102 -4.63 -4.62 -12.42
CA SER A 102 -3.68 -3.88 -11.60
C SER A 102 -2.32 -4.58 -11.49
N SER A 103 -2.32 -5.92 -11.61
CA SER A 103 -1.12 -6.76 -11.67
C SER A 103 -0.30 -6.57 -12.95
N ASP A 104 -0.90 -6.04 -14.01
CA ASP A 104 -0.22 -5.86 -15.30
C ASP A 104 0.52 -4.51 -15.37
N LEU A 105 0.35 -3.67 -14.33
CA LEU A 105 0.94 -2.34 -14.23
C LEU A 105 2.31 -2.41 -13.56
N LEU A 106 3.31 -1.87 -14.26
CA LEU A 106 4.72 -2.03 -13.96
C LEU A 106 5.42 -0.68 -13.83
N LEU A 107 6.22 -0.52 -12.78
CA LEU A 107 7.14 0.57 -12.56
C LEU A 107 8.55 0.10 -12.92
N SER A 108 9.28 0.86 -13.73
CA SER A 108 10.67 0.50 -14.07
C SER A 108 11.57 0.67 -12.85
N ALA A 109 12.46 -0.31 -12.61
CA ALA A 109 13.37 -0.25 -11.46
C ALA A 109 14.31 0.97 -11.50
N GLY A 110 14.76 1.36 -12.69
CA GLY A 110 15.64 2.53 -12.88
C GLY A 110 14.97 3.85 -12.55
N SER A 111 13.76 4.10 -13.09
CA SER A 111 13.00 5.32 -12.79
C SER A 111 12.58 5.39 -11.33
N LEU A 112 12.25 4.24 -10.74
CA LEU A 112 11.91 4.13 -9.33
C LEU A 112 13.11 4.47 -8.44
N GLN A 113 14.28 3.91 -8.72
CA GLN A 113 15.50 4.19 -7.95
C GLN A 113 15.84 5.69 -7.99
N GLN A 114 15.75 6.30 -9.17
CA GLN A 114 15.96 7.74 -9.32
C GLN A 114 14.97 8.53 -8.47
N PHE A 115 13.68 8.18 -8.51
CA PHE A 115 12.65 8.81 -7.68
C PHE A 115 12.94 8.65 -6.18
N GLU A 116 13.35 7.45 -5.75
CA GLU A 116 13.71 7.17 -4.36
C GLU A 116 14.90 8.00 -3.89
N GLU A 117 15.92 8.17 -4.73
CA GLU A 117 17.11 8.99 -4.45
C GLU A 117 16.76 10.48 -4.38
N GLU A 118 15.99 11.00 -5.35
CA GLU A 118 15.56 12.41 -5.40
C GLU A 118 14.69 12.80 -4.19
N ARG A 119 13.91 11.85 -3.67
CA ARG A 119 12.97 12.05 -2.57
C ARG A 119 13.48 11.54 -1.23
N ASP A 120 14.72 11.05 -1.19
CA ASP A 120 15.38 10.53 0.00
C ASP A 120 14.57 9.41 0.70
N LEU A 121 13.74 8.67 -0.05
CA LEU A 121 12.76 7.71 0.50
C LEU A 121 13.43 6.50 1.15
N LEU A 122 14.63 6.16 0.69
CA LEU A 122 15.43 5.06 1.21
C LEU A 122 16.55 5.51 2.14
N ARG A 123 16.81 6.82 2.26
CA ARG A 123 17.53 7.26 3.46
C ARG A 123 16.59 6.98 4.59
N ARG A 124 17.04 6.11 5.50
CA ARG A 124 16.40 5.92 6.79
C ARG A 124 16.01 7.31 7.30
N PRO A 125 14.72 7.59 7.58
CA PRO A 125 14.41 8.74 8.43
C PRO A 125 15.36 8.64 9.62
N ALA A 126 16.04 9.75 9.93
CA ALA A 126 17.14 9.83 10.89
C ALA A 126 16.90 8.80 11.98
N SER A 127 17.76 7.78 12.02
CA SER A 127 17.41 6.56 12.70
C SER A 127 17.01 6.89 14.12
N THR A 128 15.72 6.85 14.42
CA THR A 128 15.32 6.24 15.66
C THR A 128 15.61 4.78 15.41
N ILE A 129 16.87 4.39 15.63
CA ILE A 129 17.18 3.10 16.25
C ILE A 129 16.49 3.18 17.61
N GLY A 130 15.16 3.14 17.61
CA GLY A 130 14.42 2.59 18.70
C GLY A 130 14.76 1.13 18.60
N ALA A 131 15.39 0.60 19.65
CA ALA A 131 15.44 -0.83 19.88
C ALA A 131 14.11 -1.45 19.46
N SER A 132 14.15 -2.64 18.85
CA SER A 132 12.95 -3.46 18.66
C SER A 132 12.06 -3.29 19.88
N PRO A 133 10.78 -2.86 19.72
CA PRO A 133 9.95 -2.47 20.83
C PRO A 133 10.04 -3.54 21.89
N ARG A 134 10.33 -3.14 23.14
CA ARG A 134 10.53 -4.08 24.26
C ARG A 134 9.41 -5.12 24.37
N TYR A 135 8.21 -4.74 23.91
CA TYR A 135 7.04 -5.60 23.85
C TYR A 135 6.42 -5.56 22.45
N ASP A 136 5.86 -6.70 22.02
CA ASP A 136 5.19 -6.86 20.73
C ASP A 136 3.77 -6.24 20.76
N TRP A 137 3.73 -4.90 20.68
CA TRP A 137 2.48 -4.15 20.71
C TRP A 137 1.63 -4.35 19.45
N ASP A 138 2.25 -4.65 18.31
CA ASP A 138 1.54 -4.76 17.03
C ASP A 138 0.71 -6.03 16.98
N SER A 139 1.30 -7.18 17.37
CA SER A 139 0.56 -8.44 17.51
C SER A 139 -0.53 -8.34 18.58
N MET A 140 -0.26 -7.59 19.66
CA MET A 140 -1.26 -7.34 20.70
C MET A 140 -2.47 -6.59 20.16
N TYR A 141 -2.27 -5.50 19.40
CA TYR A 141 -3.37 -4.73 18.83
C TYR A 141 -4.17 -5.51 17.80
N ALA A 142 -3.52 -6.34 16.98
CA ALA A 142 -4.21 -7.21 16.04
C ALA A 142 -5.14 -8.19 16.78
N TRP A 143 -4.63 -8.85 17.81
CA TRP A 143 -5.43 -9.74 18.67
C TRP A 143 -6.57 -8.99 19.36
N LEU A 144 -6.29 -7.83 19.96
CA LEU A 144 -7.28 -7.05 20.69
C LEU A 144 -8.41 -6.59 19.76
N THR A 145 -8.11 -6.23 18.52
CA THR A 145 -9.11 -5.83 17.53
C THR A 145 -10.07 -6.96 17.21
N VAL A 146 -9.55 -8.17 16.96
CA VAL A 146 -10.38 -9.36 16.70
C VAL A 146 -11.23 -9.69 17.93
N LEU A 147 -10.63 -9.66 19.13
CA LEU A 147 -11.32 -9.98 20.37
C LEU A 147 -12.47 -9.00 20.68
N LEU A 148 -12.23 -7.70 20.51
CA LEU A 148 -13.26 -6.68 20.72
C LEU A 148 -14.38 -6.79 19.69
N PHE A 149 -14.08 -7.21 18.47
CA PHE A 149 -15.08 -7.47 17.45
C PHE A 149 -15.95 -8.68 17.80
N GLU A 150 -15.34 -9.77 18.29
CA GLU A 150 -16.06 -11.01 18.62
C GLU A 150 -16.82 -10.95 19.95
N LYS A 151 -16.22 -10.36 20.98
CA LYS A 151 -16.72 -10.39 22.37
C LYS A 151 -17.26 -9.06 22.86
N GLY A 152 -17.13 -8.01 22.05
CA GLY A 152 -17.50 -6.65 22.42
C GLY A 152 -16.47 -5.96 23.31
N VAL A 153 -16.74 -4.70 23.62
CA VAL A 153 -15.90 -3.88 24.50
C VAL A 153 -16.15 -4.26 25.95
N PRO A 154 -15.10 -4.52 26.76
CA PRO A 154 -15.23 -4.78 28.19
C PRO A 154 -15.91 -3.63 28.93
N ASP A 155 -16.61 -3.92 30.04
CA ASP A 155 -17.37 -2.92 30.79
C ASP A 155 -16.50 -1.83 31.43
N THR A 156 -15.23 -2.13 31.71
CA THR A 156 -14.30 -1.20 32.37
C THR A 156 -12.92 -1.18 31.73
N GLN A 157 -12.24 -0.03 31.81
CA GLN A 157 -10.86 0.11 31.35
C GLN A 157 -9.92 -0.87 32.09
N THR A 158 -10.18 -1.15 33.37
CA THR A 158 -9.40 -2.10 34.15
C THR A 158 -9.54 -3.52 33.61
N ALA A 159 -10.74 -3.94 33.19
CA ALA A 159 -10.94 -5.24 32.54
C ALA A 159 -10.17 -5.32 31.21
N LEU A 160 -10.22 -4.25 30.40
CA LEU A 160 -9.46 -4.16 29.15
C LEU A 160 -7.94 -4.28 29.39
N VAL A 161 -7.43 -3.59 30.41
CA VAL A 161 -6.01 -3.63 30.78
C VAL A 161 -5.60 -5.03 31.25
N ALA A 162 -6.42 -5.69 32.08
CA ALA A 162 -6.16 -7.04 32.55
C ALA A 162 -6.11 -8.05 31.39
N MET A 163 -7.04 -7.95 30.43
CA MET A 163 -7.05 -8.81 29.24
C MET A 163 -5.78 -8.66 28.39
N VAL A 164 -5.31 -7.43 28.19
CA VAL A 164 -4.07 -7.17 27.45
C VAL A 164 -2.85 -7.68 28.22
N GLN A 165 -2.86 -7.55 29.55
CA GLN A 165 -1.80 -8.08 30.40
C GLN A 165 -1.73 -9.61 30.32
N ASP A 166 -2.86 -10.30 30.41
CA ASP A 166 -2.95 -11.75 30.25
C ASP A 166 -2.45 -12.21 28.88
N TRP A 167 -2.77 -11.46 27.83
CA TRP A 167 -2.25 -11.74 26.49
C TRP A 167 -0.72 -11.66 26.43
N PHE A 168 -0.12 -10.63 27.04
CA PHE A 168 1.35 -10.51 27.10
C PHE A 168 1.97 -11.65 27.91
N VAL A 169 1.35 -12.07 29.01
CA VAL A 169 1.81 -13.23 29.81
C VAL A 169 1.83 -14.50 28.96
N GLN A 170 0.84 -14.70 28.08
CA GLN A 170 0.72 -15.90 27.26
C GLN A 170 1.60 -15.88 26.00
N ASN A 171 1.84 -14.69 25.41
CA ASN A 171 2.46 -14.57 24.08
C ASN A 171 3.86 -13.94 24.09
N SER A 172 4.38 -13.52 25.24
CA SER A 172 5.73 -12.92 25.32
C SER A 172 6.81 -13.97 25.08
N LYS A 173 7.54 -13.84 23.97
CA LYS A 173 8.69 -14.70 23.61
C LYS A 173 9.90 -14.49 24.53
N SER A 174 10.05 -13.30 25.09
CA SER A 174 11.16 -12.93 25.99
C SER A 174 10.83 -13.15 27.47
N GLY A 175 9.57 -13.44 27.81
CA GLY A 175 9.06 -13.48 29.18
C GLY A 175 8.91 -12.09 29.82
N GLU A 176 9.27 -11.01 29.11
CA GLU A 176 9.04 -9.64 29.58
C GLU A 176 7.58 -9.23 29.31
N VAL A 177 6.91 -8.74 30.35
CA VAL A 177 5.52 -8.28 30.31
C VAL A 177 5.49 -6.82 30.76
N PRO A 178 4.84 -5.91 30.01
CA PRO A 178 4.70 -4.53 30.46
C PRO A 178 3.87 -4.46 31.74
N ASP A 179 4.24 -3.55 32.64
CA ASP A 179 3.48 -3.32 33.87
C ASP A 179 2.11 -2.70 33.54
N GLU A 180 1.16 -2.89 34.46
CA GLU A 180 -0.22 -2.43 34.30
C GLU A 180 -0.30 -0.93 33.99
N SER A 181 0.58 -0.12 34.59
CA SER A 181 0.59 1.33 34.37
C SER A 181 0.98 1.71 32.95
N THR A 182 1.91 0.97 32.32
CA THR A 182 2.32 1.14 30.93
C THR A 182 1.21 0.72 29.98
N ILE A 183 0.57 -0.42 30.23
CA ILE A 183 -0.57 -0.90 29.44
C ILE A 183 -1.73 0.10 29.52
N ARG A 184 -2.09 0.51 30.73
CA ARG A 184 -3.17 1.46 30.99
C ARG A 184 -2.96 2.78 30.26
N LYS A 185 -1.78 3.40 30.40
CA LYS A 185 -1.43 4.65 29.70
C LYS A 185 -1.60 4.53 28.19
N ARG A 186 -1.18 3.40 27.61
CA ARG A 186 -1.22 3.18 26.16
C ARG A 186 -2.64 2.94 25.66
N LEU A 187 -3.49 2.28 26.45
CA LEU A 187 -4.88 1.99 26.10
C LEU A 187 -5.85 3.14 26.41
N THR A 188 -5.47 4.17 27.18
CA THR A 188 -6.36 5.28 27.56
C THR A 188 -7.01 5.97 26.36
N SER A 189 -6.25 6.26 25.31
CA SER A 189 -6.80 6.93 24.11
C SER A 189 -7.78 6.03 23.36
N LEU A 190 -7.46 4.75 23.22
CA LEU A 190 -8.34 3.75 22.63
C LEU A 190 -9.62 3.59 23.45
N TRP A 191 -9.50 3.49 24.78
CA TRP A 191 -10.64 3.36 25.70
C TRP A 191 -11.63 4.53 25.54
N ARG A 192 -11.14 5.76 25.52
CA ARG A 192 -11.97 6.96 25.31
C ARG A 192 -12.73 6.90 23.97
N LYS A 193 -12.07 6.45 22.91
CA LYS A 193 -12.71 6.26 21.58
C LYS A 193 -13.77 5.16 21.60
N LEU A 194 -13.48 4.03 22.24
CA LEU A 194 -14.43 2.91 22.36
C LEU A 194 -15.69 3.28 23.16
N ARG A 195 -15.58 4.22 24.11
CA ARG A 195 -16.70 4.74 24.90
C ARG A 195 -17.46 5.89 24.22
N GLY A 196 -17.01 6.35 23.06
CA GLY A 196 -17.60 7.51 22.38
C GLY A 196 -17.40 8.83 23.14
N GLU A 197 -16.40 8.89 24.02
CA GLU A 197 -16.11 10.05 24.89
C GLU A 197 -15.19 11.09 24.22
N GLU A 198 -14.90 10.93 22.93
CA GLU A 198 -14.16 11.92 22.13
C GLU A 198 -15.18 12.69 21.27
N THR A 199 -15.54 13.89 21.71
CA THR A 199 -16.23 14.87 20.84
C THR A 199 -15.31 15.21 19.68
N VAL A 200 -15.85 15.09 18.47
CA VAL A 200 -15.26 15.54 17.19
C VAL A 200 -14.55 16.89 17.33
#